data_AF-A0A1C5CQR0-F1
#
_entry.id   AF-A0A1C5CQR0-F1
#
_cell.length_a   1.000
_cell.length_b   1.000
_cell.length_c   1.000
_cell.angle_alpha   90.00
_cell.angle_beta   90.00
_cell.angle_gamma   90.00
#
_symmetry.space_group_name_H-M   'P 1'
#
loop_
_entity.id
_entity.type
_entity.pdbx_description
1 polymer ?
#
loop_
_entity_poly.entity_id
_entity_poly.type
_entity_poly.pdbx_seq_one_letter_code
_entity_poly.pdbx_strand_id
1 'polypeptide(L)'
;MPSLLGAAAGYRSVDLDVRPRSVIPGRQRWDVKPVLGRPQAAEVLAATLRRLPGITEAQASPITGGVLVRHDARVKAADVGRLVRRAVTLVVEGSAGAGRPAPARPAAEPAPRADRGVVRPVLAVGVGWRPASP
;
A
#
# COMPACT_ATOMS: atom_id res chain seq x y z
N MET A 1 11.94 9.74 44.43
CA MET A 1 12.44 9.08 43.21
C MET A 1 11.26 8.83 42.29
N PRO A 2 11.09 9.56 41.18
CA PRO A 2 10.06 9.23 40.20
C PRO A 2 10.61 8.12 39.29
N SER A 3 9.93 6.97 39.32
CA SER A 3 10.23 5.82 38.47
C SER A 3 10.07 6.17 37.00
N LEU A 4 11.15 6.05 36.25
CA LEU A 4 11.18 6.01 34.78
C LEU A 4 10.70 4.62 34.29
N LEU A 5 9.42 4.31 34.47
CA LEU A 5 8.85 3.08 33.91
C LEU A 5 7.47 3.37 33.30
N GLY A 6 7.48 3.60 31.99
CA GLY A 6 6.25 3.79 31.20
C GLY A 6 6.46 4.35 29.78
N ALA A 7 7.63 4.17 29.17
CA ALA A 7 7.92 4.63 27.81
C ALA A 7 7.64 3.58 26.71
N ALA A 8 6.84 2.55 27.01
CA ALA A 8 6.45 1.54 26.04
C ALA A 8 4.95 1.27 26.14
N ALA A 9 4.26 1.28 24.99
CA ALA A 9 2.83 1.01 24.83
C ALA A 9 1.84 2.17 25.10
N GLY A 10 2.32 3.41 25.11
CA GLY A 10 1.51 4.55 24.67
C GLY A 10 1.32 4.53 23.15
N TYR A 11 0.90 3.41 22.55
CA TYR A 11 0.18 3.53 21.30
C TYR A 11 -1.05 4.34 21.72
N ARG A 12 -1.04 5.63 21.42
CA ARG A 12 -2.31 6.31 21.25
C ARG A 12 -3.02 5.40 20.27
N SER A 13 -3.99 4.62 20.75
CA SER A 13 -5.27 4.56 20.06
C SER A 13 -5.66 6.02 19.91
N VAL A 14 -5.05 6.69 18.92
CA VAL A 14 -5.73 7.65 18.08
C VAL A 14 -7.11 7.02 17.94
N ASP A 15 -8.15 7.78 18.28
CA ASP A 15 -9.55 7.47 17.98
C ASP A 15 -9.69 7.33 16.45
N LEU A 16 -9.03 6.32 15.90
CA LEU A 16 -9.26 5.76 14.60
C LEU A 16 -10.63 5.19 14.79
N ASP A 17 -11.63 5.96 14.37
CA ASP A 17 -13.04 5.65 14.54
C ASP A 17 -13.33 4.33 13.80
N VAL A 18 -13.09 3.24 14.52
CA VAL A 18 -13.08 1.84 14.11
C VAL A 18 -14.10 1.15 14.98
N ARG A 19 -15.31 1.01 14.45
CA ARG A 19 -16.47 0.52 15.20
C ARG A 19 -17.00 -0.76 14.56
N PRO A 20 -17.28 -1.80 15.34
CA PRO A 20 -18.01 -2.95 14.81
C PRO A 20 -19.44 -2.51 14.49
N ARG A 21 -19.90 -2.80 13.27
CA ARG A 21 -21.28 -2.58 12.84
C ARG A 21 -22.13 -3.84 12.98
N SER A 22 -21.53 -4.99 12.72
CA SER A 22 -22.18 -6.30 12.92
C SER A 22 -21.10 -7.34 13.18
N VAL A 23 -21.30 -8.16 14.20
CA VAL A 23 -20.34 -9.19 14.62
C VAL A 23 -21.08 -10.52 14.70
N ILE A 24 -20.88 -11.36 13.69
CA ILE A 24 -21.45 -12.69 13.60
C ILE A 24 -20.28 -13.68 13.49
N PRO A 25 -20.33 -14.87 14.10
CA PRO A 25 -19.32 -15.89 13.89
C PRO A 25 -19.08 -16.13 12.39
N GLY A 26 -17.82 -16.02 11.99
CA GLY A 26 -17.36 -16.17 10.62
C GLY A 26 -17.57 -14.95 9.71
N ARG A 27 -18.25 -13.88 10.17
CA ARG A 27 -18.48 -12.66 9.39
C ARG A 27 -18.64 -11.43 10.25
N GLN A 28 -17.77 -10.45 10.05
CA GLN A 28 -17.83 -9.18 10.75
C GLN A 28 -17.82 -8.01 9.78
N ARG A 29 -18.64 -7.00 10.08
CA ARG A 29 -18.67 -5.71 9.41
C ARG A 29 -18.23 -4.63 10.37
N TRP A 30 -17.35 -3.77 9.87
CA TRP A 30 -16.73 -2.70 10.63
C TRP A 30 -16.89 -1.39 9.87
N ASP A 31 -17.08 -0.30 10.59
CA ASP A 31 -16.95 1.05 10.07
C ASP A 31 -15.56 1.57 10.46
N VAL A 32 -14.78 2.00 9.47
CA VAL A 32 -13.39 2.42 9.60
C VAL A 32 -13.23 3.77 8.89
N LYS A 33 -13.43 4.87 9.62
CA LYS A 33 -13.30 6.22 9.02
C LYS A 33 -11.94 6.50 8.37
N PRO A 34 -10.80 5.98 8.87
CA PRO A 34 -9.50 6.26 8.26
C PRO A 34 -9.34 5.78 6.80
N VAL A 35 -10.18 4.88 6.29
CA VAL A 35 -10.11 4.44 4.88
C VAL A 35 -11.10 5.18 3.97
N LEU A 36 -11.99 6.00 4.52
CA LEU A 36 -12.97 6.77 3.75
C LEU A 36 -12.25 7.79 2.86
N GLY A 37 -12.56 7.78 1.57
CA GLY A 37 -11.92 8.60 0.55
C GLY A 37 -10.47 8.23 0.25
N ARG A 38 -9.96 7.12 0.80
CA ARG A 38 -8.55 6.70 0.67
C ARG A 38 -8.46 5.29 0.06
N PRO A 39 -8.55 5.17 -1.29
CA PRO A 39 -8.54 3.87 -1.96
C PRO A 39 -7.30 3.04 -1.67
N GLN A 40 -6.11 3.66 -1.70
CA GLN A 40 -4.86 2.97 -1.37
C GLN A 40 -4.85 2.44 0.07
N ALA A 41 -5.36 3.20 1.03
CA ALA A 41 -5.45 2.76 2.42
C ALA A 41 -6.43 1.59 2.58
N ALA A 42 -7.57 1.62 1.87
CA ALA A 42 -8.54 0.53 1.85
C ALA A 42 -7.92 -0.76 1.25
N GLU A 43 -7.19 -0.65 0.15
CA GLU A 43 -6.51 -1.79 -0.48
C GLU A 43 -5.43 -2.39 0.43
N VAL A 44 -4.56 -1.56 1.00
CA VAL A 44 -3.51 -2.01 1.92
C VAL A 44 -4.14 -2.67 3.16
N LEU A 45 -5.22 -2.11 3.70
CA LEU A 45 -5.93 -2.69 4.84
C LEU A 45 -6.50 -4.07 4.48
N ALA A 46 -7.21 -4.19 3.35
CA ALA A 46 -7.78 -5.45 2.91
C ALA A 46 -6.69 -6.51 2.66
N ALA A 47 -5.59 -6.12 2.00
CA ALA A 47 -4.45 -7.00 1.76
C ALA A 47 -3.77 -7.45 3.06
N THR A 48 -3.63 -6.55 4.03
CA THR A 48 -3.05 -6.86 5.35
C THR A 48 -3.92 -7.85 6.10
N LEU A 49 -5.24 -7.64 6.14
CA LEU A 49 -6.17 -8.53 6.83
C LEU A 49 -6.22 -9.93 6.22
N ARG A 50 -6.15 -10.06 4.88
CA ARG A 50 -6.13 -11.37 4.19
C ARG A 50 -4.88 -12.21 4.52
N ARG A 51 -3.78 -11.58 4.92
CA ARG A 51 -2.54 -12.29 5.31
C ARG A 51 -2.60 -12.82 6.74
N LEU A 52 -3.60 -12.43 7.52
CA LEU A 52 -3.69 -12.84 8.92
C LEU A 52 -4.28 -14.26 9.03
N PRO A 53 -3.71 -15.11 9.91
CA PRO A 53 -4.22 -16.44 10.11
C PRO A 53 -5.65 -16.41 10.65
N GLY A 54 -6.51 -17.27 10.10
CA GLY A 54 -7.91 -17.36 10.47
C GLY A 54 -8.83 -16.36 9.75
N ILE A 55 -8.31 -15.44 8.94
CA ILE A 55 -9.11 -14.61 8.03
C ILE A 55 -9.17 -15.29 6.67
N THR A 56 -10.38 -15.56 6.19
CA THR A 56 -10.61 -16.21 4.88
C THR A 56 -10.81 -15.17 3.79
N GLU A 57 -11.43 -14.04 4.11
CA GLU A 57 -11.70 -12.97 3.15
C GLU A 57 -11.68 -11.62 3.88
N ALA A 58 -11.13 -10.59 3.22
CA ALA A 58 -11.26 -9.23 3.70
C ALA A 58 -11.47 -8.26 2.53
N GLN A 59 -12.39 -7.32 2.71
CA GLN A 59 -12.69 -6.27 1.75
C GLN A 59 -12.87 -4.95 2.50
N ALA A 60 -12.39 -3.85 1.92
CA ALA A 60 -12.57 -2.52 2.45
C ALA A 60 -13.12 -1.62 1.35
N SER A 61 -14.16 -0.86 1.66
CA SER A 61 -14.77 0.10 0.76
C SER A 61 -14.26 1.50 1.09
N PRO A 62 -13.50 2.15 0.18
CA PRO A 62 -13.09 3.54 0.39
C PRO A 62 -14.25 4.52 0.25
N ILE A 63 -15.39 4.11 -0.33
CA ILE A 63 -16.57 4.97 -0.54
C ILE A 63 -17.36 5.13 0.76
N THR A 64 -17.53 4.04 1.51
CA THR A 64 -18.35 4.04 2.73
C THR A 64 -17.53 3.99 4.02
N GLY A 65 -16.22 3.72 3.93
CA GLY A 65 -15.38 3.41 5.09
C GLY A 65 -15.66 2.01 5.67
N GLY A 66 -16.51 1.21 5.03
CA GLY A 66 -16.91 -0.10 5.53
C GLY A 66 -15.85 -1.17 5.26
N VAL A 67 -15.61 -2.05 6.23
CA VAL A 67 -14.73 -3.20 6.11
C VAL A 67 -15.50 -4.47 6.43
N LEU A 68 -15.45 -5.43 5.51
CA LEU A 68 -16.03 -6.76 5.66
C LEU A 68 -14.89 -7.76 5.89
N VAL A 69 -15.01 -8.54 6.95
CA VAL A 69 -14.06 -9.60 7.30
C VAL A 69 -14.83 -10.92 7.40
N ARG A 70 -14.40 -11.93 6.65
CA ARG A 70 -14.83 -13.32 6.83
C ARG A 70 -13.69 -14.08 7.47
N HIS A 71 -14.01 -14.86 8.48
CA HIS A 71 -13.02 -15.59 9.26
C HIS A 71 -13.52 -17.00 9.55
N ASP A 72 -12.63 -17.88 10.00
CA ASP A 72 -13.04 -19.19 10.51
C ASP A 72 -13.90 -18.99 11.77
N ALA A 73 -15.04 -19.69 11.85
CA ALA A 73 -15.94 -19.65 13.00
C ALA A 73 -15.27 -20.11 14.31
N ARG A 74 -14.17 -20.86 14.23
CA ARG A 74 -13.33 -21.25 15.37
C ARG A 74 -12.57 -20.09 15.98
N VAL A 75 -12.34 -19.02 15.22
CA VAL A 75 -11.69 -17.80 15.72
C VAL A 75 -12.71 -16.96 16.47
N LYS A 76 -12.38 -16.62 17.72
CA LYS A 76 -13.26 -15.80 18.56
C LYS A 76 -13.44 -14.42 17.94
N ALA A 77 -14.68 -13.94 17.94
CA ALA A 77 -15.00 -12.67 17.32
C ALA A 77 -14.20 -11.47 17.89
N ALA A 78 -13.94 -11.50 19.20
CA ALA A 78 -13.13 -10.50 19.88
C ALA A 78 -11.68 -10.46 19.37
N ASP A 79 -11.11 -11.61 19.00
CA ASP A 79 -9.74 -11.71 18.50
C ASP A 79 -9.62 -11.08 17.12
N VAL A 80 -10.60 -11.35 16.25
CA VAL A 80 -10.74 -10.67 14.95
C VAL A 80 -10.85 -9.16 15.15
N GLY A 81 -11.63 -8.70 16.13
CA GLY A 81 -11.73 -7.26 16.42
C GLY A 81 -10.42 -6.63 16.90
N ARG A 82 -9.53 -7.38 17.57
CA ARG A 82 -8.17 -6.91 17.89
C ARG A 82 -7.29 -6.86 16.64
N LEU A 83 -7.39 -7.86 15.78
CA LEU A 83 -6.66 -7.90 14.50
C LEU A 83 -7.05 -6.73 13.59
N VAL A 84 -8.34 -6.44 13.46
CA VAL A 84 -8.83 -5.30 12.66
C VAL A 84 -8.26 -3.98 13.18
N ARG A 85 -8.38 -3.70 14.47
CA ARG A 85 -7.85 -2.45 15.06
C ARG A 85 -6.34 -2.32 14.89
N ARG A 86 -5.58 -3.40 15.06
CA ARG A 86 -4.13 -3.42 14.83
C ARG A 86 -3.78 -3.14 13.36
N ALA A 87 -4.47 -3.81 12.43
CA ALA A 87 -4.25 -3.60 11.00
C ALA A 87 -4.54 -2.15 10.59
N VAL A 88 -5.64 -1.56 11.09
CA VAL A 88 -5.96 -0.14 10.82
C VAL A 88 -4.87 0.79 11.35
N THR A 89 -4.35 0.53 12.55
CA THR A 89 -3.25 1.32 13.13
C THR A 89 -2.02 1.32 12.22
N LEU A 90 -1.59 0.14 11.75
CA LEU A 90 -0.45 0.00 10.84
C LEU A 90 -0.65 0.74 9.51
N VAL A 91 -1.86 0.70 8.95
CA VAL A 91 -2.15 1.41 7.69
C VAL A 91 -2.11 2.92 7.88
N VAL A 92 -2.64 3.43 9.00
CA VAL A 92 -2.63 4.86 9.30
C VAL A 92 -1.21 5.35 9.53
N GLU A 93 -0.42 4.63 10.33
CA GLU A 93 0.99 4.95 10.60
C GLU A 93 1.85 4.87 9.33
N GLY A 94 1.66 3.82 8.53
CA GLY A 94 2.35 3.66 7.24
C GLY A 94 2.02 4.76 6.24
N SER A 95 0.76 5.23 6.23
CA SER A 95 0.35 6.35 5.37
C SER A 95 0.92 7.69 5.82
N ALA A 96 1.09 7.90 7.13
CA ALA A 96 1.72 9.11 7.67
C ALA A 96 3.22 9.16 7.34
N GLY A 97 3.90 8.02 7.31
CA GLY A 97 5.30 7.90 6.87
C GLY A 97 5.50 8.04 5.37
N ALA A 98 4.53 7.62 4.55
CA ALA A 98 4.58 7.70 3.09
C ALA A 98 4.44 9.13 2.53
N GLY A 99 4.13 10.13 3.38
CA GLY A 99 4.21 11.55 3.04
C GLY A 99 5.64 12.08 2.86
N ARG A 100 6.66 11.30 3.24
CA ARG A 100 8.02 11.56 2.77
C ARG A 100 8.19 10.84 1.44
N PRO A 101 8.45 11.55 0.32
CA PRO A 101 8.89 10.89 -0.88
C PRO A 101 10.08 10.03 -0.49
N ALA A 102 10.01 8.73 -0.77
CA ALA A 102 11.22 7.93 -0.80
C ALA A 102 12.25 8.74 -1.62
N PRO A 103 13.51 8.90 -1.17
CA PRO A 103 14.53 9.41 -2.08
C PRO A 103 14.41 8.52 -3.30
N ALA A 104 14.04 9.13 -4.43
CA ALA A 104 14.10 8.49 -5.72
C ALA A 104 15.46 7.80 -5.73
N ARG A 105 15.47 6.48 -5.97
CA ARG A 105 16.72 5.77 -6.24
C ARG A 105 17.55 6.71 -7.12
N PRO A 106 18.80 7.05 -6.76
CA PRO A 106 19.64 7.75 -7.71
C PRO A 106 19.59 6.93 -8.98
N ALA A 107 19.09 7.57 -10.03
CA ALA A 107 19.07 7.03 -11.37
C ALA A 107 20.45 6.42 -11.60
N ALA A 108 20.46 5.15 -12.02
CA ALA A 108 21.67 4.52 -12.48
C ALA A 108 22.37 5.50 -13.43
N GLU A 109 23.55 5.88 -13.00
CA GLU A 109 24.39 6.87 -13.65
C GLU A 109 24.57 6.48 -15.13
N PRO A 110 24.33 7.41 -16.07
CA PRO A 110 24.57 7.14 -17.48
C PRO A 110 26.06 6.92 -17.68
N ALA A 111 26.43 5.74 -18.17
CA ALA A 111 27.79 5.38 -18.47
C ALA A 111 28.45 6.45 -19.38
N PRO A 112 29.71 6.83 -19.11
CA PRO A 112 30.39 7.86 -19.87
C PRO A 112 30.65 7.40 -21.30
N ARG A 113 30.24 8.26 -22.25
CA ARG A 113 30.71 8.24 -23.64
C ARG A 113 32.24 8.34 -23.63
N ALA A 114 32.90 7.27 -24.04
CA ALA A 114 34.26 7.34 -24.56
C ALA A 114 34.18 7.63 -26.06
N ASP A 115 34.32 8.91 -26.40
CA ASP A 115 34.60 9.38 -27.75
C ASP A 115 36.11 9.38 -27.94
N ARG A 116 36.61 8.54 -28.86
CA ARG A 116 37.87 8.77 -29.58
C ARG A 116 38.04 7.77 -30.71
N GLY A 117 37.94 8.24 -31.94
CA GLY A 117 38.30 7.45 -33.12
C GLY A 117 37.90 8.08 -34.43
N VAL A 118 38.52 9.22 -34.76
CA VAL A 118 38.46 9.93 -36.04
C VAL A 118 38.69 8.99 -37.23
N VAL A 119 37.76 8.93 -38.19
CA VAL A 119 38.07 8.89 -39.64
C VAL A 119 36.91 9.53 -40.44
N ARG A 120 37.23 10.54 -41.25
CA ARG A 120 36.48 11.03 -42.43
C ARG A 120 37.52 11.14 -43.56
N PRO A 121 37.14 11.29 -44.85
CA PRO A 121 35.83 11.21 -45.50
C PRO A 121 35.86 10.31 -46.78
N VAL A 122 34.75 10.20 -47.52
CA VAL A 122 34.72 10.46 -48.99
C VAL A 122 33.26 10.51 -49.47
N LEU A 123 33.01 11.45 -50.37
CA LEU A 123 31.77 11.76 -51.08
C LEU A 123 31.51 10.77 -52.23
N ALA A 124 30.25 10.37 -52.42
CA ALA A 124 29.62 10.08 -53.72
C ALA A 124 28.10 9.97 -53.47
N VAL A 125 27.29 10.98 -53.80
CA VAL A 125 26.60 11.17 -55.09
C VAL A 125 25.96 9.88 -55.61
N GLY A 126 24.63 9.84 -55.58
CA GLY A 126 23.84 8.73 -56.11
C GLY A 126 22.33 8.92 -55.93
N VAL A 127 21.78 9.79 -56.77
CA VAL A 127 20.36 9.99 -57.10
C VAL A 127 19.54 8.69 -57.25
N GLY A 128 18.27 8.68 -56.84
CA GLY A 128 17.34 7.59 -57.17
C GLY A 128 15.94 7.64 -56.54
N TRP A 129 15.10 8.55 -57.00
CA TRP A 129 13.62 8.55 -56.89
C TRP A 129 13.06 7.39 -57.78
N ARG A 130 12.13 6.49 -57.40
CA ARG A 130 10.66 6.58 -57.32
C ARG A 130 10.03 5.20 -56.96
N PRO A 131 8.73 5.17 -56.60
CA PRO A 131 7.94 3.95 -56.35
C PRO A 131 7.13 3.48 -57.58
N ALA A 132 6.73 2.20 -57.63
CA ALA A 132 5.51 1.68 -58.29
C ALA A 132 5.19 0.22 -57.92
N SER A 133 3.90 -0.06 -57.79
CA SER A 133 3.20 -1.29 -57.37
C SER A 133 3.30 -2.49 -58.35
N PRO A 134 2.72 -3.64 -57.95
CA PRO A 134 1.76 -4.36 -58.77
C PRO A 134 0.31 -4.25 -58.24
#